data_AF-A0A4Q6E247-F1
#
_entry.id   AF-A0A4Q6E247-F1
#
_cell.length_a   1.000
_cell.length_b   1.000
_cell.length_c   1.000
_cell.angle_alpha   90.00
_cell.angle_beta   90.00
_cell.angle_gamma   90.00
#
_symmetry.space_group_name_H-M   'P 1'
#
loop_
_entity.id
_entity.type
_entity.pdbx_description
1 polymer ?
#
loop_
_entity_poly.entity_id
_entity_poly.type
_entity_poly.pdbx_seq_one_letter_code
_entity_poly.pdbx_strand_id
1 'polypeptide(L)'
;MKKLMGCALAMMAIAATAKADLAKLNLWNTTLFTANHAIESVPPGVNLQSLVSITTDRDMSRNSLSAMIDGQGQITGLYGVTTDGADSGEQVFPLADIESAKGSVLAVVSGRNALILQGALNRNTQEGRFRINYLTNGLFMKYSTCEFDLKKDVTGASYVQNAYTGARVTEVRVISHKLGITTLQGICPAQ
;
A
#
# COMPACT_ATOMS: atom_id res chain seq x y z
N MET A 1 35.43 -16.32 49.96
CA MET A 1 34.31 -16.82 49.13
C MET A 1 33.06 -16.00 49.45
N LYS A 2 32.56 -15.17 48.51
CA LYS A 2 31.20 -14.56 48.45
C LYS A 2 31.24 -13.30 47.57
N LYS A 3 31.23 -13.47 46.24
CA LYS A 3 30.86 -12.42 45.27
C LYS A 3 30.37 -13.09 43.98
N LEU A 4 29.21 -13.73 44.02
CA LEU A 4 28.52 -14.28 42.84
C LEU A 4 27.02 -14.33 43.15
N MET A 5 26.38 -13.16 43.28
CA MET A 5 24.91 -13.12 43.48
C MET A 5 24.28 -11.78 43.09
N GLY A 6 24.89 -11.04 42.17
CA GLY A 6 24.39 -9.73 41.71
C GLY A 6 23.87 -9.68 40.26
N CYS A 7 24.30 -10.58 39.37
CA CYS A 7 23.96 -10.49 37.94
C CYS A 7 22.62 -11.10 37.53
N ALA A 8 22.02 -11.98 38.35
CA ALA A 8 20.81 -12.69 37.94
C ALA A 8 19.53 -11.84 38.00
N LEU A 9 19.46 -10.84 38.90
CA LEU A 9 18.28 -9.98 39.02
C LEU A 9 18.19 -8.88 37.94
N ALA A 10 19.31 -8.44 37.37
CA ALA A 10 19.31 -7.41 36.33
C ALA A 10 18.80 -7.94 34.97
N MET A 11 19.05 -9.22 34.66
CA MET A 11 18.57 -9.83 33.40
C MET A 11 17.07 -10.15 33.41
N MET A 12 16.46 -10.42 34.57
CA MET A 12 15.01 -10.64 34.66
C MET A 12 14.20 -9.33 34.57
N ALA A 13 14.74 -8.19 34.99
CA ALA A 13 14.07 -6.90 34.85
C ALA A 13 13.99 -6.41 33.39
N ILE A 14 15.01 -6.72 32.57
CA ILE A 14 15.02 -6.40 31.12
C ILE A 14 14.04 -7.30 30.35
N ALA A 15 13.87 -8.56 30.76
CA ALA A 15 12.92 -9.46 30.12
C ALA A 15 11.45 -9.10 30.42
N ALA A 16 11.16 -8.47 31.57
CA ALA A 16 9.83 -8.05 31.94
C ALA A 16 9.41 -6.72 31.28
N THR A 17 10.34 -5.76 31.11
CA THR A 17 10.08 -4.50 30.39
C THR A 17 10.02 -4.67 28.88
N ALA A 18 10.74 -5.63 28.29
CA ALA A 18 10.61 -5.95 26.85
C ALA A 18 9.24 -6.58 26.50
N LYS A 19 8.61 -7.29 27.45
CA LYS A 19 7.28 -7.90 27.24
C LYS A 19 6.13 -6.88 27.32
N ALA A 20 6.31 -5.83 28.12
CA ALA A 20 5.29 -4.79 28.32
C ALA A 20 5.17 -3.82 27.12
N ASP A 21 6.21 -3.67 26.30
CA ASP A 21 6.22 -2.70 25.19
C ASP A 21 5.80 -3.30 23.84
N LEU A 22 5.83 -4.63 23.71
CA LEU A 22 5.30 -5.29 22.51
C LEU A 22 3.81 -5.02 22.36
N ALA A 23 3.02 -4.93 23.43
CA ALA A 23 1.59 -4.60 23.39
C ALA A 23 1.30 -3.19 22.83
N LYS A 24 2.22 -2.23 23.03
CA LYS A 24 2.13 -0.86 22.50
C LYS A 24 2.67 -0.70 21.08
N LEU A 25 3.46 -1.65 20.59
CA LEU A 25 3.86 -1.76 19.18
C LEU A 25 2.71 -2.28 18.30
N ASN A 26 1.50 -1.73 18.44
CA ASN A 26 0.53 -1.83 17.36
C ASN A 26 0.92 -0.79 16.31
N LEU A 27 1.80 -1.17 15.41
CA LEU A 27 2.32 -0.25 14.39
C LEU A 27 1.22 0.17 13.41
N TRP A 28 0.08 -0.55 13.36
CA TRP A 28 -0.89 -0.55 12.25
C TRP A 28 -2.24 0.11 12.58
N ASN A 29 -2.21 1.38 12.98
CA ASN A 29 -3.34 2.29 12.72
C ASN A 29 -2.97 3.12 11.50
N THR A 30 -3.54 2.84 10.34
CA THR A 30 -3.22 3.56 9.11
C THR A 30 -4.47 3.78 8.29
N THR A 31 -4.66 5.03 7.90
CA THR A 31 -5.44 5.40 6.73
C THR A 31 -4.55 5.20 5.49
N LEU A 32 -5.11 4.66 4.40
CA LEU A 32 -4.41 4.61 3.11
C LEU A 32 -4.31 6.04 2.55
N PHE A 33 -3.38 6.26 1.62
CA PHE A 33 -3.17 7.54 0.93
C PHE A 33 -2.79 8.72 1.86
N THR A 34 -2.11 8.39 2.96
CA THR A 34 -1.63 9.33 4.00
C THR A 34 -0.15 9.67 3.87
N ALA A 35 0.46 9.42 2.71
CA ALA A 35 1.86 9.78 2.54
C ALA A 35 2.03 11.29 2.77
N ASN A 36 3.22 11.71 3.21
CA ASN A 36 3.62 13.11 3.49
C ASN A 36 3.55 14.07 2.26
N HIS A 37 2.78 13.71 1.24
CA HIS A 37 2.50 14.52 0.07
C HIS A 37 1.33 15.45 0.39
N ALA A 38 1.41 16.69 -0.11
CA ALA A 38 0.28 17.60 -0.08
C ALA A 38 -0.92 16.93 -0.75
N ILE A 39 -2.11 17.13 -0.18
CA ILE A 39 -3.37 16.78 -0.85
C ILE A 39 -3.38 17.58 -2.15
N GLU A 40 -3.19 16.90 -3.27
CA GLU A 40 -3.18 17.49 -4.60
C GLU A 40 -4.50 17.18 -5.28
N SER A 41 -5.21 18.22 -5.70
CA SER A 41 -6.39 18.09 -6.54
C SER A 41 -6.02 17.48 -7.88
N VAL A 42 -6.94 16.68 -8.45
CA VAL A 42 -6.82 16.17 -9.81
C VAL A 42 -6.54 17.34 -10.77
N PRO A 43 -5.49 17.27 -11.62
CA PRO A 43 -5.18 18.30 -12.60
C PRO A 43 -6.37 18.57 -13.54
N PRO A 44 -6.58 19.82 -13.98
CA PRO A 44 -7.63 20.15 -14.93
C PRO A 44 -7.50 19.35 -16.24
N GLY A 45 -8.64 18.95 -16.82
CA GLY A 45 -8.65 18.21 -18.09
C GLY A 45 -8.32 16.72 -17.97
N VAL A 46 -8.23 16.19 -16.75
CA VAL A 46 -8.07 14.76 -16.47
C VAL A 46 -9.42 14.13 -16.12
N ASN A 47 -9.71 12.99 -16.74
CA ASN A 47 -10.83 12.12 -16.38
C ASN A 47 -10.35 11.01 -15.45
N LEU A 48 -11.15 10.70 -14.42
CA LEU A 48 -10.89 9.59 -13.52
C LEU A 48 -11.63 8.34 -13.99
N GLN A 49 -10.89 7.25 -14.15
CA GLN A 49 -11.44 5.92 -14.42
C GLN A 49 -11.19 5.01 -13.22
N SER A 50 -12.26 4.57 -12.55
CA SER A 50 -12.16 3.65 -11.40
C SER A 50 -11.47 2.34 -11.78
N LEU A 51 -10.53 1.90 -10.95
CA LEU A 51 -9.79 0.66 -11.14
C LEU A 51 -10.19 -0.38 -10.10
N VAL A 52 -9.98 -0.06 -8.81
CA VAL A 52 -10.19 -0.99 -7.70
C VAL A 52 -10.71 -0.24 -6.47
N SER A 53 -11.57 -0.91 -5.70
CA SER A 53 -11.78 -0.59 -4.30
C SER A 53 -10.70 -1.25 -3.45
N ILE A 54 -10.33 -0.59 -2.35
CA ILE A 54 -9.34 -1.11 -1.40
C ILE A 54 -9.97 -1.04 -0.01
N THR A 55 -9.97 -2.18 0.66
CA THR A 55 -10.45 -2.33 2.04
C THR A 55 -9.32 -2.83 2.93
N THR A 56 -9.43 -2.60 4.23
CA THR A 56 -8.49 -3.11 5.24
C THR A 56 -9.27 -3.93 6.27
N ASP A 57 -8.59 -4.88 6.91
CA ASP A 57 -9.18 -5.70 7.96
C ASP A 57 -9.24 -5.00 9.34
N ARG A 58 -8.70 -3.78 9.45
CA ARG A 58 -8.58 -3.03 10.71
C ARG A 58 -9.56 -1.88 10.87
N ASP A 59 -10.05 -1.32 9.79
CA ASP A 59 -11.03 -0.24 9.81
C ASP A 59 -12.07 -0.43 8.70
N MET A 60 -13.13 0.37 8.76
CA MET A 60 -14.21 0.34 7.77
C MET A 60 -13.96 1.30 6.60
N SER A 61 -12.76 1.90 6.53
CA SER A 61 -12.45 2.86 5.48
C SER A 61 -12.57 2.19 4.11
N ARG A 62 -13.25 2.90 3.21
CA ARG A 62 -13.35 2.49 1.81
C ARG A 62 -12.43 3.38 1.02
N ASN A 63 -11.42 2.76 0.45
CA ASN A 63 -10.44 3.42 -0.36
C ASN A 63 -10.73 3.07 -1.81
N SER A 64 -10.48 3.99 -2.74
CA SER A 64 -10.61 3.73 -4.17
C SER A 64 -9.39 4.24 -4.89
N LEU A 65 -8.96 3.49 -5.89
CA LEU A 65 -7.88 3.88 -6.78
C LEU A 65 -8.43 4.02 -8.19
N SER A 66 -8.13 5.14 -8.83
CA SER A 66 -8.55 5.45 -10.19
C SER A 66 -7.34 5.76 -11.07
N ALA A 67 -7.42 5.44 -12.36
CA ALA A 67 -6.49 5.94 -13.36
C ALA A 67 -6.84 7.38 -13.71
N MET A 68 -5.81 8.23 -13.83
CA MET A 68 -5.91 9.59 -14.33
C MET A 68 -5.65 9.58 -15.84
N ILE A 69 -6.65 9.94 -16.64
CA ILE A 69 -6.61 9.90 -18.09
C ILE A 69 -6.69 11.32 -18.66
N ASP A 70 -5.71 11.73 -19.46
CA ASP A 70 -5.72 13.05 -20.10
C ASP A 70 -6.70 13.15 -21.29
N GLY A 71 -6.77 14.33 -21.91
CA GLY A 71 -7.62 14.58 -23.08
C GLY A 71 -7.24 13.77 -24.33
N GLN A 72 -6.08 13.12 -24.32
CA GLN A 72 -5.54 12.27 -25.39
C GLN A 72 -5.74 10.78 -25.07
N GLY A 73 -6.42 10.45 -23.98
CA GLY A 73 -6.67 9.08 -23.56
C GLY A 73 -5.46 8.38 -22.92
N GLN A 74 -4.43 9.13 -22.55
CA GLN A 74 -3.20 8.61 -21.95
C GLN A 74 -3.29 8.62 -20.42
N ILE A 75 -2.76 7.58 -19.80
CA ILE A 75 -2.65 7.49 -18.35
C ILE A 75 -1.47 8.36 -17.91
N THR A 76 -1.77 9.35 -17.06
CA THR A 76 -0.80 10.31 -16.53
C THR A 76 -0.43 10.05 -15.07
N GLY A 77 -1.21 9.20 -14.38
CA GLY A 77 -1.00 8.83 -13.00
C GLY A 77 -2.16 8.02 -12.44
N LEU A 78 -2.17 7.87 -11.13
CA LEU A 78 -3.28 7.30 -10.37
C LEU A 78 -3.77 8.30 -9.33
N TYR A 79 -5.03 8.16 -8.95
CA TYR A 79 -5.68 8.98 -7.94
C TYR A 79 -6.29 8.09 -6.87
N GLY A 80 -5.85 8.27 -5.63
CA GLY A 80 -6.35 7.58 -4.45
C GLY A 80 -7.32 8.45 -3.68
N VAL A 81 -8.44 7.88 -3.27
CA VAL A 81 -9.41 8.52 -2.36
C VAL A 81 -9.67 7.60 -1.19
N THR A 82 -9.58 8.14 0.01
CA THR A 82 -10.01 7.52 1.26
C THR A 82 -11.32 8.15 1.68
N THR A 83 -12.36 7.31 1.78
CA THR A 83 -13.64 7.72 2.35
C THR A 83 -13.78 7.00 3.69
N ASP A 84 -13.43 7.71 4.77
CA ASP A 84 -13.79 7.35 6.13
C ASP A 84 -14.45 8.56 6.81
N GLY A 85 -15.49 8.33 7.62
CA GLY A 85 -16.29 9.39 8.22
C GLY A 85 -15.50 10.33 9.16
N ALA A 86 -14.32 9.91 9.62
CA ALA A 86 -13.42 10.70 10.46
C ALA A 86 -12.16 11.21 9.73
N ASP A 87 -11.68 10.50 8.70
CA ASP A 87 -10.48 10.83 7.94
C ASP A 87 -10.74 10.64 6.43
N SER A 88 -10.99 11.74 5.73
CA SER A 88 -11.01 11.77 4.27
C SER A 88 -9.67 12.26 3.72
N GLY A 89 -9.18 11.57 2.69
CA GLY A 89 -7.87 11.86 2.10
C GLY A 89 -7.92 11.66 0.60
N GLU A 90 -7.23 12.53 -0.13
CA GLU A 90 -7.08 12.45 -1.57
C GLU A 90 -5.60 12.58 -1.93
N GLN A 91 -5.14 11.76 -2.87
CA GLN A 91 -3.74 11.76 -3.24
C GLN A 91 -3.55 11.43 -4.72
N VAL A 92 -2.72 12.24 -5.38
CA VAL A 92 -2.22 11.99 -6.73
C VAL A 92 -0.92 11.20 -6.66
N PHE A 93 -0.82 10.19 -7.51
CA PHE A 93 0.39 9.40 -7.74
C PHE A 93 0.82 9.60 -9.20
N PRO A 94 1.70 10.57 -9.48
CA PRO A 94 2.16 10.83 -10.83
C PRO A 94 2.81 9.59 -11.42
N LEU A 95 2.55 9.33 -12.70
CA LEU A 95 3.10 8.13 -13.34
C LEU A 95 4.64 8.14 -13.37
N ALA A 96 5.27 9.31 -13.45
CA ALA A 96 6.72 9.45 -13.38
C ALA A 96 7.30 8.92 -12.04
N ASP A 97 6.57 9.12 -10.94
CA ASP A 97 6.99 8.63 -9.62
C ASP A 97 6.80 7.12 -9.51
N ILE A 98 5.70 6.59 -10.04
CA ILE A 98 5.43 5.14 -10.10
C ILE A 98 6.48 4.43 -10.96
N GLU A 99 6.91 5.06 -12.06
CA GLU A 99 7.94 4.55 -12.97
C GLU A 99 9.37 4.73 -12.45
N SER A 100 9.54 5.50 -11.37
CA SER A 100 10.84 5.68 -10.75
C SER A 100 11.30 4.44 -9.99
N ALA A 101 12.62 4.34 -9.77
CA ALA A 101 13.19 3.29 -8.92
C ALA A 101 12.72 3.36 -7.46
N LYS A 102 12.21 4.51 -6.99
CA LYS A 102 11.66 4.68 -5.64
C LYS A 102 10.19 4.28 -5.57
N GLY A 103 9.45 4.44 -6.66
CA GLY A 103 8.00 4.25 -6.69
C GLY A 103 7.23 5.35 -5.96
N SER A 104 5.91 5.21 -5.97
CA SER A 104 4.99 6.06 -5.21
C SER A 104 4.57 5.37 -3.92
N VAL A 105 4.63 6.08 -2.80
CA VAL A 105 4.22 5.57 -1.49
C VAL A 105 2.72 5.73 -1.34
N LEU A 106 1.98 4.62 -1.25
CA LEU A 106 0.52 4.62 -1.09
C LEU A 106 0.09 4.72 0.37
N ALA A 107 0.94 4.30 1.31
CA ALA A 107 0.64 4.34 2.74
C ALA A 107 1.91 4.41 3.58
N VAL A 108 1.85 5.18 4.66
CA VAL A 108 2.91 5.29 5.66
C VAL A 108 2.36 4.86 7.02
N VAL A 109 3.08 3.96 7.68
CA VAL A 109 2.65 3.35 8.94
C VAL A 109 3.76 3.56 9.96
N SER A 110 3.48 4.31 11.02
CA SER A 110 4.47 4.62 12.07
C SER A 110 5.80 5.16 11.51
N GLY A 111 5.73 6.06 10.51
CA GLY A 111 6.88 6.67 9.85
C GLY A 111 7.63 5.75 8.86
N ARG A 112 7.05 4.60 8.49
CA ARG A 112 7.64 3.64 7.53
C ARG A 112 6.74 3.49 6.32
N ASN A 113 7.33 3.43 5.12
CA ASN A 113 6.58 3.20 3.89
C ASN A 113 5.99 1.78 3.91
N ALA A 114 4.69 1.68 4.08
CA ALA A 114 4.01 0.41 4.25
C ALA A 114 3.59 -0.21 2.92
N LEU A 115 3.24 0.63 1.95
CA LEU A 115 2.85 0.24 0.60
C LEU A 115 3.56 1.15 -0.39
N ILE A 116 4.30 0.55 -1.32
CA ILE A 116 5.03 1.25 -2.37
C ILE A 116 4.62 0.65 -3.70
N LEU A 117 4.04 1.48 -4.57
CA LEU A 117 3.65 1.13 -5.93
C LEU A 117 4.77 1.47 -6.90
N GLN A 118 5.11 0.53 -7.75
CA GLN A 118 6.08 0.67 -8.83
C GLN A 118 5.57 -0.01 -10.08
N GLY A 119 6.02 0.41 -11.24
CA GLY A 119 5.67 -0.27 -12.49
C GLY A 119 6.03 0.55 -13.70
N ALA A 120 5.61 0.09 -14.86
CA ALA A 120 5.76 0.86 -16.09
C ALA A 120 4.60 0.59 -17.04
N LEU A 121 4.20 1.61 -17.79
CA LEU A 121 3.24 1.49 -18.87
C LEU A 121 3.94 1.49 -20.23
N ASN A 122 3.45 0.64 -21.12
CA ASN A 122 3.70 0.79 -22.53
C ASN A 122 2.90 1.99 -23.04
N ARG A 123 3.60 3.02 -23.52
CA ARG A 123 3.01 4.29 -23.96
C ARG A 123 2.10 4.17 -25.17
N ASN A 124 2.24 3.12 -25.97
CA ASN A 124 1.40 2.90 -27.14
C ASN A 124 0.10 2.19 -26.78
N THR A 125 0.15 1.22 -25.88
CA THR A 125 -1.01 0.40 -25.52
C THR A 125 -1.74 0.87 -24.28
N GLN A 126 -1.11 1.72 -23.45
CA GLN A 126 -1.60 2.12 -22.13
C GLN A 126 -1.83 0.94 -21.18
N GLU A 127 -1.12 -0.16 -21.43
CA GLU A 127 -1.08 -1.35 -20.58
C GLU A 127 0.31 -1.50 -19.98
N GLY A 128 0.41 -2.19 -18.84
CA GLY A 128 1.71 -2.43 -18.24
C GLY A 128 1.66 -3.26 -16.98
N ARG A 129 2.84 -3.53 -16.44
CA ARG A 129 3.00 -4.34 -15.23
C ARG A 129 3.42 -3.45 -14.08
N PHE A 130 2.78 -3.68 -12.94
CA PHE A 130 3.02 -3.00 -11.70
C PHE A 130 3.29 -4.01 -10.59
N ARG A 131 4.00 -3.54 -9.57
CA ARG A 131 4.31 -4.26 -8.35
C ARG A 131 4.02 -3.38 -7.14
N ILE A 132 3.48 -3.99 -6.11
CA ILE A 132 3.29 -3.37 -4.80
C ILE A 132 4.25 -4.05 -3.83
N ASN A 133 5.21 -3.30 -3.33
CA ASN A 133 6.02 -3.73 -2.20
C ASN A 133 5.27 -3.37 -0.92
N TYR A 134 5.05 -4.35 -0.05
CA TYR A 134 4.35 -4.16 1.21
C TYR A 134 5.18 -4.61 2.41
N LEU A 135 5.12 -3.82 3.48
CA LEU A 135 5.89 -4.04 4.70
C LEU A 135 5.29 -5.21 5.50
N THR A 136 5.93 -6.38 5.43
CA THR A 136 5.49 -7.60 6.15
C THR A 136 5.96 -7.64 7.60
N ASN A 137 7.02 -6.89 7.93
CA ASN A 137 7.48 -6.72 9.30
C ASN A 137 8.19 -5.37 9.48
N GLY A 138 7.57 -4.46 10.22
CA GLY A 138 8.08 -3.12 10.51
C GLY A 138 9.26 -3.08 11.48
N LEU A 139 9.47 -4.12 12.30
CA LEU A 139 10.63 -4.20 13.20
C LEU A 139 11.92 -4.48 12.41
N PHE A 140 11.84 -5.37 11.42
CA PHE A 140 12.99 -5.79 10.61
C PHE A 140 13.04 -5.14 9.22
N MET A 141 12.12 -4.21 8.92
CA MET A 141 11.98 -3.60 7.59
C MET A 141 11.87 -4.63 6.46
N LYS A 142 11.15 -5.73 6.71
CA LYS A 142 10.95 -6.80 5.73
C LYS A 142 9.80 -6.44 4.80
N TYR A 143 10.05 -6.58 3.50
CA TYR A 143 9.04 -6.38 2.46
C TYR A 143 8.75 -7.68 1.72
N SER A 144 7.53 -7.77 1.21
CA SER A 144 7.15 -8.73 0.17
C SER A 144 6.57 -7.95 -1.01
N THR A 145 6.46 -8.62 -2.15
CA THR A 145 6.02 -7.98 -3.40
C THR A 145 4.88 -8.78 -4.00
N CYS A 146 3.88 -8.09 -4.52
CA CYS A 146 2.85 -8.68 -5.38
C CYS A 146 2.74 -7.88 -6.68
N GLU A 147 2.47 -8.57 -7.78
CA GLU A 147 2.38 -8.00 -9.11
C GLU A 147 0.94 -7.99 -9.63
N PHE A 148 0.63 -6.97 -10.42
CA PHE A 148 -0.61 -6.88 -11.20
C PHE A 148 -0.32 -6.24 -12.55
N ASP A 149 -1.15 -6.55 -13.53
CA ASP A 149 -1.13 -5.93 -14.84
C ASP A 149 -2.27 -4.91 -14.93
N LEU A 150 -2.00 -3.75 -15.50
CA LEU A 150 -3.03 -2.82 -15.96
C LEU A 150 -3.31 -3.11 -17.42
N LYS A 151 -4.58 -3.39 -17.74
CA LYS A 151 -5.03 -3.87 -19.04
C LYS A 151 -6.18 -3.04 -19.57
N LYS A 152 -6.42 -3.11 -20.87
CA LYS A 152 -7.57 -2.49 -21.54
C LYS A 152 -8.59 -3.57 -21.93
N ASP A 153 -9.87 -3.33 -21.67
CA ASP A 153 -10.92 -4.20 -22.18
C ASP A 153 -11.33 -3.81 -23.61
N VAL A 154 -12.31 -4.54 -24.17
CA VAL A 154 -12.80 -4.33 -25.54
C VAL A 154 -13.40 -2.94 -25.78
N THR A 155 -13.78 -2.23 -24.71
CA THR A 155 -14.31 -0.86 -24.78
C THR A 155 -13.20 0.20 -24.65
N GLY A 156 -11.96 -0.23 -24.42
CA GLY A 156 -10.83 0.66 -24.13
C GLY A 156 -10.78 1.13 -22.67
N ALA A 157 -11.59 0.53 -21.78
CA ALA A 157 -11.56 0.84 -20.36
C ALA A 157 -10.40 0.12 -19.66
N SER A 158 -9.64 0.84 -18.84
CA SER A 158 -8.56 0.26 -18.04
C SER A 158 -9.10 -0.57 -16.90
N TYR A 159 -8.46 -1.69 -16.60
CA TYR A 159 -8.76 -2.54 -15.45
C TYR A 159 -7.50 -3.20 -14.89
N VAL A 160 -7.57 -3.58 -13.60
CA VAL A 160 -6.49 -4.30 -12.93
C VAL A 160 -6.69 -5.80 -13.12
N GLN A 161 -5.62 -6.50 -13.46
CA GLN A 161 -5.55 -7.94 -13.60
C GLN A 161 -4.49 -8.50 -12.66
N ASN A 162 -4.81 -9.55 -11.92
CA ASN A 162 -3.85 -10.26 -11.09
C ASN A 162 -2.80 -10.92 -12.00
N ALA A 163 -1.50 -10.61 -11.80
CA ALA A 163 -0.43 -11.06 -12.69
C ALA A 163 -0.15 -12.57 -12.59
N TYR A 164 -0.64 -13.23 -11.53
CA TYR A 164 -0.42 -14.65 -11.26
C TYR A 164 -1.58 -15.52 -11.76
N THR A 165 -2.81 -15.03 -11.66
CA THR A 165 -4.02 -15.80 -12.00
C THR A 165 -4.69 -15.35 -13.31
N GLY A 166 -4.35 -14.16 -13.81
CA GLY A 166 -5.05 -13.54 -14.94
C GLY A 166 -6.46 -13.06 -14.60
N ALA A 167 -6.91 -13.15 -13.35
CA ALA A 167 -8.24 -12.72 -12.94
C ALA A 167 -8.35 -11.19 -12.91
N ARG A 168 -9.49 -10.65 -13.35
CA ARG A 168 -9.82 -9.22 -13.17
C ARG A 168 -10.02 -8.93 -11.69
N VAL A 169 -9.39 -7.87 -11.20
CA VAL A 169 -9.44 -7.43 -9.81
C VAL A 169 -10.29 -6.18 -9.74
N THR A 170 -11.34 -6.22 -8.92
CA THR A 170 -12.20 -5.06 -8.63
C THR A 170 -12.10 -4.62 -7.18
N GLU A 171 -11.62 -5.49 -6.30
CA GLU A 171 -11.39 -5.22 -4.88
C GLU A 171 -10.04 -5.79 -4.45
N VAL A 172 -9.32 -5.02 -3.64
CA VAL A 172 -8.10 -5.43 -2.95
C VAL A 172 -8.35 -5.34 -1.46
N ARG A 173 -8.13 -6.45 -0.74
CA ARG A 173 -8.23 -6.44 0.72
C ARG A 173 -6.85 -6.53 1.34
N VAL A 174 -6.48 -5.49 2.08
CA VAL A 174 -5.25 -5.44 2.88
C VAL A 174 -5.49 -6.25 4.15
N ILE A 175 -4.79 -7.38 4.28
CA ILE A 175 -4.84 -8.22 5.47
C ILE A 175 -3.60 -7.96 6.31
N SER A 176 -3.78 -7.57 7.57
CA SER A 176 -2.70 -7.08 8.41
C SER A 176 -2.60 -7.80 9.74
N HIS A 177 -1.38 -7.82 10.27
CA HIS A 177 -1.09 -8.23 11.63
C HIS A 177 -0.33 -7.12 12.36
N LYS A 178 -0.04 -7.35 13.63
CA LYS A 178 0.53 -6.34 14.51
C LYS A 178 1.84 -5.71 14.02
N LEU A 179 2.64 -6.46 13.26
CA LEU A 179 3.94 -6.00 12.79
C LEU A 179 3.97 -5.70 11.29
N GLY A 180 2.94 -6.06 10.52
CA GLY A 180 3.00 -5.94 9.07
C GLY A 180 1.70 -6.19 8.33
N ILE A 181 1.77 -6.09 7.01
CA ILE A 181 0.78 -6.68 6.10
C ILE A 181 1.12 -8.15 5.90
N THR A 182 0.12 -9.00 6.07
CA THR A 182 0.21 -10.43 5.75
C THR A 182 0.14 -10.64 4.24
N THR A 183 -0.87 -10.06 3.59
CA THR A 183 -1.10 -10.18 2.15
C THR A 183 -2.00 -9.07 1.62
N LEU A 184 -1.99 -8.88 0.30
CA LEU A 184 -2.92 -8.05 -0.46
C LEU A 184 -3.84 -8.97 -1.24
N GLN A 185 -4.94 -9.40 -0.61
CA GLN A 185 -5.89 -10.32 -1.22
C GLN A 185 -6.50 -9.68 -2.48
N GLY A 186 -6.60 -10.47 -3.55
CA GLY A 186 -7.02 -10.02 -4.88
C GLY A 186 -5.85 -9.81 -5.84
N ILE A 187 -4.70 -9.33 -5.35
CA ILE A 187 -3.49 -9.11 -6.17
C ILE A 187 -2.41 -10.16 -5.90
N CYS A 188 -2.18 -10.50 -4.64
CA CYS A 188 -1.22 -11.55 -4.28
C CYS A 188 -1.76 -12.94 -4.63
N PRO A 189 -0.88 -13.92 -4.90
CA PRO A 189 -1.31 -15.32 -4.97
C PRO A 189 -1.88 -15.76 -3.61
N ALA A 190 -2.86 -16.65 -3.65
CA ALA A 190 -3.39 -17.25 -2.42
C ALA A 190 -2.27 -18.04 -1.72
N GLN A 191 -2.05 -17.74 -0.44
CA GLN A 191 -1.11 -18.44 0.42
C GLN A 191 -1.79 -19.59 1.16
#